data_AF-A0A1H3FFT0-F1
#
_entry.id   AF-A0A1H3FFT0-F1
#
_cell.length_a   1.000
_cell.length_b   1.000
_cell.length_c   1.000
_cell.angle_alpha   90.00
_cell.angle_beta   90.00
_cell.angle_gamma   90.00
#
_symmetry.space_group_name_H-M   'P 1'
#
loop_
_entity.id
_entity.type
_entity.pdbx_description
1 polymer ?
#
loop_
_entity_poly.entity_id
_entity_poly.type
_entity_poly.pdbx_seq_one_letter_code
_entity_poly.pdbx_strand_id
1 'polypeptide(L)'
;MNSSVLMALGRHDGGALVENADDLLRQCVRDVVRYGEKAKLTISLIVEPNGEKALKLKAEVKATLPKRPQGEAFYWPTEDCDLTRTPPRDEDEGLMRSIPGGMAKS
;
A
#
# COMPACT_ATOMS: atom_id res chain seq x y z
N MET A 1 -16.37 -29.33 9.61
CA MET A 1 -15.54 -30.17 8.72
C MET A 1 -14.47 -29.27 8.14
N ASN A 2 -13.20 -29.47 8.50
CA ASN A 2 -12.10 -28.60 8.02
C ASN A 2 -11.66 -29.06 6.63
N SER A 3 -11.49 -28.12 5.70
CA SER A 3 -11.06 -28.45 4.33
C SER A 3 -9.65 -29.04 4.33
N SER A 4 -9.50 -30.29 3.87
CA SER A 4 -8.21 -30.97 3.80
C SER A 4 -7.21 -30.23 2.89
N VAL A 5 -7.70 -29.60 1.82
CA VAL A 5 -6.91 -28.82 0.87
C VAL A 5 -6.39 -27.53 1.49
N LEU A 6 -7.24 -26.79 2.23
CA LEU A 6 -6.81 -25.57 2.90
C LEU A 6 -5.80 -25.85 4.03
N MET A 7 -5.97 -26.96 4.76
CA MET A 7 -5.01 -27.40 5.77
C MET A 7 -3.69 -27.88 5.15
N ALA A 8 -3.72 -28.45 3.95
CA ALA A 8 -2.51 -28.79 3.20
C ALA A 8 -1.78 -27.54 2.71
N LEU A 9 -2.51 -26.56 2.15
CA LEU A 9 -1.98 -25.26 1.73
C LEU A 9 -1.36 -24.49 2.90
N GLY A 10 -1.99 -24.51 4.08
CA GLY A 10 -1.44 -23.89 5.28
C GLY A 10 -0.15 -24.54 5.79
N ARG A 11 0.22 -25.73 5.30
CA ARG A 11 1.49 -26.41 5.58
C ARG A 11 2.49 -26.36 4.42
N HIS A 12 2.05 -25.88 3.26
CA HIS A 12 2.92 -25.68 2.10
C HIS A 12 3.98 -24.64 2.43
N ASP A 13 5.16 -24.75 1.81
CA ASP A 13 6.32 -23.87 2.07
C ASP A 13 6.65 -23.71 3.57
N GLY A 14 6.51 -24.78 4.36
CA GLY A 14 6.83 -24.80 5.79
C GLY A 14 5.84 -24.05 6.69
N GLY A 15 4.67 -23.63 6.16
CA GLY A 15 3.69 -22.85 6.92
C GLY A 15 3.79 -21.34 6.71
N ALA A 16 4.70 -20.88 5.83
CA ALA A 16 4.94 -19.48 5.56
C ALA A 16 3.67 -18.69 5.18
N LEU A 17 2.68 -19.33 4.55
CA LEU A 17 1.41 -18.68 4.24
C LEU A 17 0.66 -18.20 5.50
N VAL A 18 0.58 -19.08 6.50
CA VAL A 18 -0.13 -18.82 7.75
C VAL A 18 0.64 -17.81 8.58
N GLU A 19 1.97 -17.94 8.65
CA GLU A 19 2.84 -17.00 9.35
C GLU A 19 2.73 -15.59 8.75
N ASN A 20 2.85 -15.47 7.42
CA ASN A 20 2.70 -14.19 6.73
C ASN A 20 1.30 -13.56 6.92
N ALA A 21 0.25 -14.39 6.92
CA ALA A 21 -1.10 -13.90 7.17
C ALA A 21 -1.27 -13.41 8.61
N ASP A 22 -0.70 -14.11 9.60
CA ASP A 22 -0.76 -13.72 11.00
C ASP A 22 0.03 -12.43 11.26
N ASP A 23 1.22 -12.30 10.69
CA ASP A 23 2.04 -11.08 10.82
C ASP A 23 1.35 -9.86 10.21
N LEU A 24 0.80 -9.99 8.99
CA LEU A 24 0.05 -8.92 8.34
C LEU A 24 -1.25 -8.59 9.10
N LEU A 25 -1.92 -9.59 9.68
CA LEU A 25 -3.11 -9.37 10.50
C LEU A 25 -2.75 -8.57 11.77
N ARG A 26 -1.66 -8.94 12.46
CA ARG A 26 -1.18 -8.20 13.63
C ARG A 26 -0.86 -6.76 13.30
N GLN A 27 -0.26 -6.51 12.13
CA GLN A 27 0.00 -5.15 11.65
C GLN A 27 -1.30 -4.39 11.36
N CYS A 28 -2.25 -5.02 10.66
CA CYS A 28 -3.58 -4.44 10.41
C CYS A 28 -4.27 -4.04 11.72
N VAL A 29 -4.32 -4.94 12.71
CA VAL A 29 -4.94 -4.69 14.01
C VAL A 29 -4.25 -3.54 14.72
N ARG A 30 -2.92 -3.54 14.77
CA ARG A 30 -2.13 -2.46 15.38
C ARG A 30 -2.47 -1.11 14.77
N ASP A 31 -2.52 -1.03 13.44
CA ASP A 31 -2.75 0.22 12.73
C ASP A 31 -4.22 0.67 12.84
N VAL A 32 -5.18 -0.25 12.83
CA VAL A 32 -6.59 0.05 13.11
C VAL A 32 -6.76 0.65 14.50
N VAL A 33 -6.14 0.04 15.52
CA VAL A 33 -6.18 0.55 16.90
C VAL A 33 -5.51 1.92 17.01
N ARG A 34 -4.39 2.11 16.31
CA ARG A 34 -3.61 3.35 16.38
C ARG A 34 -4.26 4.51 15.62
N TYR A 35 -4.88 4.26 14.48
CA TYR A 35 -5.35 5.30 13.56
C TYR A 35 -6.87 5.40 13.45
N GLY A 36 -7.63 4.41 13.95
CA GLY A 36 -9.10 4.40 13.90
C GLY A 36 -9.70 4.16 12.51
N GLU A 37 -8.87 3.88 11.52
CA GLU A 37 -9.27 3.62 10.14
C GLU A 37 -9.30 2.13 9.81
N LYS A 38 -10.05 1.76 8.77
CA LYS A 38 -10.23 0.36 8.38
C LYS A 38 -8.96 -0.21 7.72
N ALA A 39 -8.57 -1.41 8.14
CA ALA A 39 -7.61 -2.25 7.44
C ALA A 39 -8.31 -3.43 6.75
N LYS A 40 -7.69 -3.98 5.69
CA LYS A 40 -8.20 -5.15 4.98
C LYS A 40 -7.08 -6.16 4.74
N LEU A 41 -7.26 -7.40 5.20
CA LEU A 41 -6.42 -8.53 4.82
C LEU A 41 -7.13 -9.33 3.71
N THR A 42 -6.42 -9.68 2.64
CA THR A 42 -6.93 -10.48 1.52
C THR A 42 -6.03 -11.69 1.34
N ILE A 43 -6.62 -12.88 1.39
CA ILE A 43 -5.96 -14.14 1.04
C ILE A 43 -6.54 -14.58 -0.30
N SER A 44 -5.68 -14.72 -1.31
CA SER A 44 -6.06 -15.12 -2.66
C SER A 44 -5.51 -16.51 -2.96
N LEU A 45 -6.38 -17.40 -3.45
CA LEU A 45 -5.99 -18.69 -3.96
C LEU A 45 -6.15 -18.68 -5.48
N ILE A 46 -5.05 -18.88 -6.18
CA ILE A 46 -4.98 -18.94 -7.64
C ILE A 46 -4.87 -20.41 -8.02
N VAL A 47 -5.76 -20.86 -8.91
CA VAL A 47 -5.79 -22.24 -9.39
C VAL A 47 -5.64 -22.21 -10.91
N GLU A 48 -4.61 -22.86 -11.43
CA GLU A 48 -4.25 -22.86 -12.85
C GLU A 48 -4.06 -24.29 -13.35
N PRO A 49 -4.35 -24.58 -14.63
CA PRO A 49 -4.00 -25.87 -15.23
C PRO A 49 -2.48 -26.12 -15.17
N ASN A 50 -2.09 -27.38 -14.94
CA ASN A 50 -0.70 -27.82 -14.95
C ASN A 50 -0.56 -29.12 -15.74
N GLY A 51 -0.51 -29.00 -17.07
CA GLY A 51 -0.59 -30.15 -17.99
C GLY A 51 -2.01 -30.71 -18.11
N GLU A 52 -2.14 -31.92 -18.66
CA GLU A 52 -3.44 -32.49 -19.04
C GLU A 52 -4.31 -32.95 -17.86
N LYS A 53 -3.71 -33.28 -16.72
CA LYS A 53 -4.39 -33.96 -15.60
C LYS A 53 -4.15 -33.35 -14.22
N ALA A 54 -3.39 -32.26 -14.12
CA ALA A 54 -3.08 -31.65 -12.83
C ALA A 54 -3.46 -30.17 -12.79
N LEU A 55 -3.64 -29.68 -11.56
CA LEU A 55 -3.87 -28.28 -11.25
C LEU A 55 -2.72 -27.78 -10.38
N LYS A 56 -2.26 -26.57 -10.64
CA LYS A 56 -1.33 -25.81 -9.80
C LYS A 56 -2.14 -24.88 -8.91
N LEU A 57 -1.82 -24.87 -7.63
CA LEU A 57 -2.40 -23.95 -6.67
C LEU A 57 -1.30 -23.02 -6.16
N LYS A 58 -1.61 -21.73 -6.07
CA LYS A 58 -0.75 -20.72 -5.44
C LYS A 58 -1.60 -19.90 -4.48
N ALA A 59 -1.08 -19.63 -3.29
CA ALA A 59 -1.71 -18.72 -2.34
C ALA A 59 -0.91 -17.42 -2.22
N GLU A 60 -1.61 -16.30 -2.14
CA GLU A 60 -1.04 -14.97 -1.92
C GLU A 60 -1.76 -14.28 -0.77
N VAL A 61 -1.01 -13.53 0.04
CA VAL A 61 -1.57 -12.71 1.13
C VAL A 61 -1.22 -11.26 0.86
N LYS A 62 -2.22 -10.38 0.91
CA LYS A 62 -2.08 -8.94 0.72
C LYS A 62 -2.83 -8.20 1.82
N ALA A 63 -2.25 -7.12 2.33
CA ALA A 63 -2.90 -6.24 3.29
C ALA A 63 -3.02 -4.82 2.72
N THR A 64 -4.18 -4.21 2.93
CA THR A 64 -4.39 -2.77 2.77
C THR A 64 -4.41 -2.16 4.16
N LEU A 65 -3.33 -1.48 4.52
CA LEU A 65 -3.17 -0.83 5.81
C LEU A 65 -3.85 0.55 5.82
N PRO A 66 -4.29 1.04 6.99
CA PRO A 66 -4.72 2.41 7.17
C PRO A 66 -3.65 3.38 6.68
N LYS A 67 -4.06 4.41 5.93
CA LYS A 67 -3.12 5.41 5.43
C LYS A 67 -3.12 6.59 6.39
N ARG A 68 -1.95 6.97 6.90
CA ARG A 68 -1.82 8.23 7.63
C ARG A 68 -2.22 9.37 6.69
N PRO A 69 -3.19 10.24 7.03
CA PRO A 69 -3.29 11.52 6.36
C PRO A 69 -1.96 12.25 6.62
N GLN A 70 -1.10 12.28 5.60
CA GLN A 70 0.09 13.12 5.64
C GLN A 70 -0.39 14.56 5.55
N GLY A 71 0.02 15.40 6.49
CA GLY A 71 -0.25 16.83 6.38
C GLY A 71 0.40 17.35 5.11
N GLU A 72 -0.36 18.15 4.36
CA GLU A 72 0.20 18.89 3.24
C GLU A 72 1.17 19.94 3.78
N ALA A 73 2.34 20.04 3.17
CA ALA A 73 3.33 21.06 3.49
C ALA A 73 3.71 21.77 2.20
N PHE A 74 3.72 23.10 2.27
CA PHE A 74 4.15 23.95 1.16
C PHE A 74 5.67 24.05 1.13
N TYR A 75 6.22 23.89 -0.07
CA TYR A 75 7.63 24.07 -0.37
C TYR A 75 7.76 24.96 -1.60
N TRP A 76 8.86 25.68 -1.68
CA TRP A 76 9.23 26.50 -2.83
C TRP A 76 10.44 25.88 -3.53
N PRO A 77 10.50 25.92 -4.86
CA PRO A 77 11.68 25.48 -5.60
C PRO A 77 12.84 26.46 -5.41
N THR A 78 14.07 25.94 -5.33
CA THR A 78 15.31 26.74 -5.37
C THR A 78 15.89 26.78 -6.79
N GLU A 79 16.83 27.69 -7.05
CA GLU A 79 17.54 27.78 -8.35
C GLU A 79 18.32 26.50 -8.70
N ASP A 80 18.79 25.77 -7.69
CA ASP A 80 19.51 24.50 -7.83
C ASP A 80 18.58 23.29 -8.07
N CYS A 81 17.28 23.52 -8.35
CA CYS A 81 16.25 22.50 -8.49
C CYS A 81 16.00 21.66 -7.22
N ASP A 82 16.16 22.27 -6.03
CA ASP A 82 15.82 21.65 -4.74
C ASP A 82 14.53 22.26 -4.15
N LEU A 83 14.08 21.78 -2.98
CA LEU A 83 12.91 22.26 -2.27
C LEU A 83 13.27 22.92 -0.93
N THR A 84 12.73 24.11 -0.68
CA THR A 84 12.89 24.83 0.59
C THR A 84 11.55 25.15 1.24
N ARG A 85 11.55 25.31 2.58
CA ARG A 85 10.39 25.79 3.36
C ARG A 85 10.40 27.30 3.56
N THR A 86 11.38 27.99 3.00
CA THR A 86 11.49 29.45 3.05
C THR A 86 10.96 30.01 1.74
N PRO A 87 9.97 30.92 1.77
CA PRO A 87 9.49 31.57 0.55
C PRO A 87 10.63 32.38 -0.10
N PRO A 88 10.62 32.51 -1.45
CA PRO A 88 11.45 33.48 -2.14
C PRO A 88 11.21 34.88 -1.58
N ARG A 89 12.22 35.74 -1.59
CA ARG A 89 12.04 37.15 -1.20
C ARG A 89 11.22 37.85 -2.28
N ASP A 90 10.46 38.88 -1.91
CA ASP A 90 9.52 39.59 -2.81
C ASP A 90 10.16 40.14 -4.10
N GLU A 91 11.49 40.26 -4.17
CA GLU A 91 12.23 40.67 -5.37
C GLU A 91 12.42 39.55 -6.41
N ASP A 92 12.16 38.28 -6.06
CA ASP A 92 12.30 37.09 -6.91
C ASP A 92 10.96 36.56 -7.50
N GLU A 93 9.83 37.25 -7.27
CA GLU A 93 8.50 36.87 -7.78
C GLU A 93 8.45 36.71 -9.31
N GLY A 94 9.43 37.23 -10.05
CA GLY A 94 9.54 37.11 -11.50
C GLY A 94 10.01 35.75 -12.02
N LEU A 95 10.52 34.85 -11.17
CA LEU A 95 11.11 33.57 -11.60
C LEU A 95 10.09 32.42 -11.71
N MET A 96 8.97 32.48 -10.99
CA MET A 96 7.92 31.47 -11.09
C MET A 96 6.95 31.83 -12.23
N ARG A 97 7.15 31.23 -13.40
CA ARG A 97 6.15 31.28 -14.49
C ARG A 97 4.82 30.76 -13.98
N SER A 98 3.75 31.55 -14.16
CA SER A 98 2.38 31.10 -13.92
C SER A 98 2.10 29.86 -14.77
N ILE A 99 1.84 28.72 -14.12
CA ILE A 99 1.30 27.55 -14.82
C ILE A 99 -0.16 27.90 -15.13
N PRO A 100 -0.62 27.86 -16.40
CA PRO A 100 -2.02 28.09 -16.71
C PRO A 100 -2.87 27.08 -15.94
N GLY A 101 -3.74 27.59 -15.06
CA GLY A 101 -4.55 26.80 -14.14
C GLY A 101 -5.50 25.87 -14.89
N GLY A 102 -5.10 24.61 -15.06
CA GLY A 102 -5.95 23.53 -15.53
C GLY A 102 -6.78 22.97 -14.37
N MET A 103 -8.05 23.37 -14.32
CA MET A 103 -9.17 22.70 -13.63
C MET A 103 -8.90 22.13 -12.24
N ALA A 104 -8.94 22.98 -11.21
CA ALA A 104 -9.46 22.54 -9.92
C ALA A 104 -10.98 22.37 -10.06
N LYS A 105 -11.46 21.14 -10.17
CA LYS A 105 -12.90 20.85 -10.09
C LYS A 105 -13.34 21.03 -8.63
N SER A 106 -14.26 21.99 -8.43
CA SER A 106 -15.15 22.07 -7.27
C SER A 106 -16.08 20.86 -7.19
#